data_AF-A0A6N7R5X0-F1
#
_entry.id   AF-A0A6N7R5X0-F1
#
_cell.length_a   1.000
_cell.length_b   1.000
_cell.length_c   1.000
_cell.angle_alpha   90.00
_cell.angle_beta   90.00
_cell.angle_gamma   90.00
#
_symmetry.space_group_name_H-M   'P 1'
#
loop_
_entity.id
_entity.type
_entity.pdbx_description
1 polymer ?
#
loop_
_entity_poly.entity_id
_entity_poly.type
_entity_poly.pdbx_seq_one_letter_code
_entity_poly.pdbx_strand_id
1 'polypeptide(L)'
;MDTKQHIMNTALILFSDHGFNETSVQQIAQKAGISKGGFYNYFSSKRELMLEMIDEHHSKIINSTHQIDETNRNLAAYIQHEMTAWMEHQPFIHVMLNEFQPKKDPQINKKMDELHVTLTQKHKEIFYLCYGEKIKPFLTDMVVILEGMLKEYLLYMFIQQTQFDVQQLSNWICHHIDSIVNNLHDMDPFLHETQNETFEIVLKDLKAAIKQKKLPNRDKLLEVVKKIEQEIDNHSPYSITAEVSLHYLKGEETIHTDVLRLERLCKQGGN
;
A
#
# COMPACT_ATOMS: atom_id res chain seq x y z
N MET A 1 -13.27 -11.78 -30.99
CA MET A 1 -13.04 -11.92 -29.55
C MET A 1 -11.82 -12.79 -29.36
N ASP A 2 -10.87 -12.36 -28.51
CA ASP A 2 -9.74 -13.20 -28.13
C ASP A 2 -10.26 -14.43 -27.36
N THR A 3 -9.98 -15.64 -27.86
CA THR A 3 -10.42 -16.90 -27.24
C THR A 3 -9.91 -17.00 -25.81
N LYS A 4 -8.70 -16.48 -25.53
CA LYS A 4 -8.13 -16.46 -24.19
C LYS A 4 -9.00 -15.65 -23.23
N GLN A 5 -9.39 -14.43 -23.63
CA GLN A 5 -10.29 -13.57 -22.87
C GLN A 5 -11.68 -14.21 -22.70
N HIS A 6 -12.19 -14.89 -23.72
CA HIS A 6 -13.48 -15.57 -23.64
C HIS A 6 -13.46 -16.69 -22.59
N ILE A 7 -12.39 -17.48 -22.54
CA ILE A 7 -12.19 -18.51 -21.52
C ILE A 7 -12.11 -17.87 -20.13
N MET A 8 -11.37 -16.78 -19.98
CA MET A 8 -11.27 -16.05 -18.72
C MET A 8 -12.65 -15.57 -18.25
N ASN A 9 -13.36 -14.81 -19.07
CA ASN A 9 -14.68 -14.28 -18.70
C ASN A 9 -15.68 -15.40 -18.35
N THR A 10 -15.62 -16.52 -19.08
CA THR A 10 -16.46 -17.70 -18.80
C THR A 10 -16.11 -18.35 -17.47
N ALA A 11 -14.82 -18.53 -17.19
CA ALA A 11 -14.36 -19.12 -15.93
C ALA A 11 -14.69 -18.21 -14.74
N LEU A 12 -14.58 -16.89 -14.89
CA LEU A 12 -14.91 -15.92 -13.86
C LEU A 12 -16.38 -16.03 -13.40
N ILE A 13 -17.30 -16.16 -14.36
CA ILE A 13 -18.73 -16.37 -14.07
C ILE A 13 -18.95 -17.70 -13.33
N LEU A 14 -18.30 -18.78 -13.78
CA LEU A 14 -18.42 -20.07 -13.10
C LEU A 14 -17.84 -20.03 -11.68
N PHE A 15 -16.72 -19.31 -11.48
CA PHE A 15 -16.14 -19.13 -10.16
C PHE A 15 -17.04 -18.30 -9.25
N SER A 16 -17.71 -17.25 -9.76
CA SER A 16 -18.65 -16.47 -8.95
C SER A 16 -19.89 -17.25 -8.56
N ASP A 17 -20.35 -18.16 -9.44
CA ASP A 17 -21.60 -18.90 -9.22
C ASP A 17 -21.42 -20.18 -8.40
N HIS A 18 -20.26 -20.84 -8.53
CA HIS A 18 -20.02 -22.17 -7.97
C HIS A 18 -18.81 -22.23 -7.03
N GLY A 19 -17.99 -21.19 -6.99
CA GLY A 19 -16.72 -21.19 -6.28
C GLY A 19 -15.56 -21.70 -7.14
N PHE A 20 -14.34 -21.29 -6.77
CA PHE A 20 -13.13 -21.63 -7.51
C PHE A 20 -12.86 -23.12 -7.42
N ASN A 21 -12.99 -23.72 -6.23
CA ASN A 21 -12.63 -25.13 -6.00
C ASN A 21 -13.56 -26.11 -6.72
N GLU A 22 -14.88 -25.86 -6.65
CA GLU A 22 -15.94 -26.70 -7.25
C GLU A 22 -15.95 -26.63 -8.79
N THR A 23 -15.44 -25.55 -9.38
CA THR A 23 -15.40 -25.40 -10.84
C THR A 23 -14.27 -26.21 -11.47
N SER A 24 -14.58 -27.12 -12.39
CA SER A 24 -13.60 -27.92 -13.13
C SER A 24 -13.21 -27.29 -14.48
N VAL A 25 -12.01 -27.62 -14.97
CA VAL A 25 -11.57 -27.24 -16.34
C VAL A 25 -12.54 -27.74 -17.41
N GLN A 26 -13.19 -28.89 -17.18
CA GLN A 26 -14.15 -29.44 -18.12
C GLN A 26 -15.44 -28.61 -18.19
N GLN A 27 -15.95 -28.13 -17.05
CA GLN A 27 -17.09 -27.20 -17.03
C GLN A 27 -16.74 -25.89 -17.73
N ILE A 28 -15.55 -25.33 -17.47
CA ILE A 28 -15.08 -24.10 -18.15
C ILE A 28 -15.02 -24.32 -19.67
N ALA A 29 -14.35 -25.39 -20.12
CA ALA A 29 -14.22 -25.70 -21.53
C ALA A 29 -15.58 -25.89 -22.22
N GLN A 30 -16.47 -26.65 -21.59
CA GLN A 30 -17.83 -26.89 -22.11
C GLN A 30 -18.62 -25.58 -22.21
N LYS A 31 -18.59 -24.74 -21.18
CA LYS A 31 -19.29 -23.45 -21.15
C LYS A 31 -18.72 -22.46 -22.17
N ALA A 32 -17.40 -22.47 -22.37
CA ALA A 32 -16.69 -21.63 -23.34
C ALA A 32 -16.77 -22.17 -24.79
N GLY A 33 -17.45 -23.31 -25.00
CA GLY A 33 -17.60 -23.90 -26.34
C GLY A 33 -16.31 -24.47 -26.93
N ILE A 34 -15.34 -24.87 -26.10
CA ILE A 34 -14.05 -25.43 -26.52
C ILE A 34 -13.84 -26.85 -25.97
N SER A 35 -12.87 -27.57 -26.53
CA SER A 35 -12.45 -28.86 -25.97
C SER A 35 -11.57 -28.66 -24.73
N LYS A 36 -11.50 -29.69 -23.86
CA LYS A 36 -10.57 -29.69 -22.72
C LYS A 36 -9.11 -29.53 -23.17
N GLY A 37 -8.71 -30.13 -24.29
CA GLY A 37 -7.39 -29.90 -24.88
C GLY A 37 -7.20 -28.47 -25.36
N GLY A 38 -8.25 -27.84 -25.92
CA GLY A 38 -8.26 -26.44 -26.30
C GLY A 38 -8.00 -25.49 -25.14
N PHE A 39 -8.53 -25.78 -23.95
CA PHE A 39 -8.20 -25.03 -22.72
C PHE A 39 -6.70 -25.07 -22.43
N TYR A 40 -6.10 -26.26 -22.47
CA TYR A 40 -4.69 -26.45 -22.15
C TYR A 40 -3.72 -25.85 -23.18
N ASN A 41 -4.21 -25.41 -24.35
CA ASN A 41 -3.43 -24.62 -25.28
C ASN A 41 -3.22 -23.16 -24.79
N TYR A 42 -4.10 -22.68 -23.90
CA TYR A 42 -4.04 -21.31 -23.37
C TYR A 42 -3.58 -21.27 -21.92
N PHE A 43 -3.98 -22.25 -21.10
CA PHE A 43 -3.66 -22.30 -19.67
C PHE A 43 -3.29 -23.72 -19.26
N SER A 44 -2.11 -23.91 -18.69
CA SER A 44 -1.63 -25.17 -18.11
C SER A 44 -2.50 -25.67 -16.96
N SER A 45 -3.22 -24.78 -16.27
CA SER A 45 -4.11 -25.15 -15.17
C SER A 45 -5.18 -24.10 -14.87
N LYS A 46 -6.22 -24.50 -14.12
CA LYS A 46 -7.22 -23.59 -13.54
C LYS A 46 -6.58 -22.51 -12.65
N ARG A 47 -5.49 -22.87 -11.97
CA ARG A 47 -4.73 -21.94 -11.11
C ARG A 47 -3.98 -20.90 -11.93
N GLU A 48 -3.31 -21.30 -13.00
CA GLU A 48 -2.63 -20.35 -13.90
C GLU A 48 -3.64 -19.38 -14.51
N LEU A 49 -4.79 -19.87 -14.96
CA LEU A 49 -5.89 -19.01 -15.41
C LEU A 49 -6.30 -17.96 -14.37
N MET A 50 -6.39 -18.34 -13.08
CA MET A 50 -6.70 -17.38 -12.01
C MET A 50 -5.58 -16.36 -11.81
N LEU A 51 -4.32 -16.80 -11.81
CA LEU A 51 -3.17 -15.90 -11.67
C LEU A 51 -3.11 -14.87 -12.80
N GLU A 52 -3.43 -15.28 -14.03
CA GLU A 52 -3.50 -14.38 -15.16
C GLU A 52 -4.68 -13.40 -15.08
N MET A 53 -5.84 -13.84 -14.60
CA MET A 53 -6.97 -12.92 -14.33
C MET A 53 -6.60 -11.86 -13.31
N ILE A 54 -5.88 -12.25 -12.25
CA ILE A 54 -5.38 -11.33 -11.22
C ILE A 54 -4.45 -10.29 -11.88
N ASP A 55 -3.52 -10.71 -12.73
CA ASP A 55 -2.60 -9.79 -13.43
C ASP A 55 -3.31 -8.84 -14.37
N GLU A 56 -4.30 -9.32 -15.12
CA GLU A 56 -5.12 -8.49 -16.01
C GLU A 56 -5.90 -7.44 -15.19
N HIS A 57 -6.49 -7.86 -14.06
CA HIS A 57 -7.25 -6.96 -13.20
C HIS A 57 -6.35 -5.92 -12.53
N HIS A 58 -5.19 -6.32 -12.00
CA HIS A 58 -4.19 -5.41 -11.44
C HIS A 58 -3.77 -4.35 -12.45
N SER A 59 -3.47 -4.77 -13.68
CA SER A 59 -3.07 -3.86 -14.76
C SER A 59 -4.17 -2.84 -15.07
N LYS A 60 -5.44 -3.25 -15.06
CA LYS A 60 -6.57 -2.34 -15.28
C LYS A 60 -6.73 -1.32 -14.17
N ILE A 61 -6.67 -1.75 -12.90
CA ILE A 61 -6.76 -0.83 -11.75
C ILE A 61 -5.62 0.19 -11.84
N ILE A 62 -4.38 -0.27 -11.97
CA ILE A 62 -3.21 0.62 -12.05
C ILE A 62 -3.36 1.61 -13.22
N ASN A 63 -3.69 1.14 -14.42
CA ASN A 63 -3.89 1.99 -15.60
C ASN A 63 -5.03 3.00 -15.46
N SER A 64 -6.10 2.65 -14.75
CA SER A 64 -7.21 3.59 -14.47
C SER A 64 -6.78 4.76 -13.58
N THR A 65 -5.81 4.54 -12.70
CA THR A 65 -5.31 5.55 -11.75
C THR A 65 -4.22 6.47 -12.33
N HIS A 66 -3.71 6.18 -13.53
CA HIS A 66 -2.66 6.97 -14.18
C HIS A 66 -3.16 8.28 -14.81
N GLN A 67 -4.47 8.50 -14.91
CA GLN A 67 -5.06 9.65 -15.64
C GLN A 67 -5.22 10.93 -14.81
N ILE A 68 -4.72 10.96 -13.57
CA ILE A 68 -4.83 12.16 -12.72
C ILE A 68 -3.57 12.98 -12.87
N ASP A 69 -3.69 14.00 -13.70
CA ASP A 69 -2.65 14.99 -13.96
C ASP A 69 -2.49 15.97 -12.79
N GLU A 70 -1.27 16.51 -12.64
CA GLU A 70 -0.90 17.54 -11.66
C GLU A 70 -1.78 18.81 -11.70
N THR A 71 -2.52 18.99 -12.80
CA THR A 71 -3.42 20.11 -13.07
C THR A 71 -4.77 19.98 -12.37
N ASN A 72 -5.17 18.79 -11.93
CA ASN A 72 -6.46 18.54 -11.28
C ASN A 72 -6.28 17.73 -9.98
N ARG A 73 -5.72 18.39 -8.96
CA ARG A 73 -5.46 17.85 -7.61
C ARG A 73 -6.77 17.58 -6.85
N ASN A 74 -7.48 16.54 -7.25
CA ASN A 74 -8.79 16.22 -6.73
C ASN A 74 -8.82 14.77 -6.24
N LEU A 75 -8.73 14.59 -4.92
CA LEU A 75 -8.79 13.28 -4.29
C LEU A 75 -10.14 12.58 -4.55
N ALA A 76 -11.26 13.30 -4.57
CA ALA A 76 -12.57 12.71 -4.85
C ALA A 76 -12.65 12.12 -6.28
N ALA A 77 -12.05 12.80 -7.26
CA ALA A 77 -11.95 12.28 -8.62
C ALA A 77 -11.07 11.02 -8.67
N TYR A 78 -9.97 11.00 -7.91
CA TYR A 78 -9.13 9.81 -7.78
C TYR A 78 -9.88 8.61 -7.23
N ILE A 79 -10.52 8.80 -6.08
CA ILE A 79 -11.31 7.77 -5.41
C ILE A 79 -12.41 7.27 -6.35
N GLN A 80 -13.07 8.18 -7.07
CA GLN A 80 -14.12 7.80 -8.03
C GLN A 80 -13.59 6.90 -9.15
N HIS A 81 -12.48 7.27 -9.78
CA HIS A 81 -11.87 6.47 -10.85
C HIS A 81 -11.45 5.09 -10.35
N GLU A 82 -10.79 5.03 -9.19
CA GLU A 82 -10.38 3.77 -8.57
C GLU A 82 -11.61 2.89 -8.27
N MET A 83 -12.63 3.43 -7.60
CA MET A 83 -13.84 2.70 -7.27
C MET A 83 -14.61 2.22 -8.51
N THR A 84 -14.64 3.02 -9.57
CA THR A 84 -15.26 2.64 -10.85
C THR A 84 -14.54 1.43 -11.45
N ALA A 85 -13.20 1.45 -11.47
CA ALA A 85 -12.41 0.32 -11.97
C ALA A 85 -12.62 -0.96 -11.15
N TRP A 86 -12.74 -0.85 -9.82
CA TRP A 86 -13.09 -1.97 -8.96
C TRP A 86 -14.50 -2.51 -9.26
N MET A 87 -15.47 -1.62 -9.52
CA MET A 87 -16.86 -2.00 -9.78
C MET A 87 -17.11 -2.57 -11.17
N GLU A 88 -16.32 -2.22 -12.18
CA GLU A 88 -16.42 -2.80 -13.53
C GLU A 88 -16.19 -4.32 -13.55
N HIS A 89 -15.57 -4.87 -12.51
CA HIS A 89 -15.28 -6.30 -12.38
C HIS A 89 -15.84 -6.91 -11.08
N GLN A 90 -17.07 -6.55 -10.69
CA GLN A 90 -17.80 -7.12 -9.54
C GLN A 90 -17.66 -8.66 -9.37
N PRO A 91 -17.77 -9.50 -10.43
CA PRO A 91 -17.59 -10.95 -10.29
C PRO A 91 -16.20 -11.35 -9.79
N PHE A 92 -15.16 -10.61 -10.15
CA PHE A 92 -13.80 -10.85 -9.66
C PHE A 92 -13.69 -10.54 -8.17
N ILE A 93 -14.24 -9.42 -7.72
CA ILE A 93 -14.26 -9.08 -6.28
C ILE A 93 -15.03 -10.11 -5.49
N HIS A 94 -16.15 -10.59 -6.01
CA HIS A 94 -16.92 -11.66 -5.38
C HIS A 94 -16.08 -12.93 -5.19
N VAL A 95 -15.39 -13.37 -6.24
CA VAL A 95 -14.52 -14.56 -6.18
C VAL A 95 -13.38 -14.34 -5.20
N MET A 96 -12.74 -13.18 -5.22
CA MET A 96 -11.64 -12.86 -4.29
C MET A 96 -12.11 -12.87 -2.83
N LEU A 97 -13.24 -12.23 -2.51
CA LEU A 97 -13.75 -12.16 -1.14
C LEU A 97 -14.27 -13.50 -0.61
N ASN A 98 -14.90 -14.32 -1.45
CA ASN A 98 -15.50 -15.59 -1.01
C ASN A 98 -14.52 -16.76 -0.99
N GLU A 99 -13.62 -16.85 -1.96
CA GLU A 99 -12.82 -18.07 -2.17
C GLU A 99 -11.39 -17.93 -1.64
N PHE A 100 -10.83 -16.71 -1.65
CA PHE A 100 -9.42 -16.47 -1.35
C PHE A 100 -9.26 -15.74 -0.02
N GLN A 101 -9.47 -16.49 1.06
CA GLN A 101 -9.09 -16.02 2.39
C GLN A 101 -7.58 -15.77 2.47
N PRO A 102 -7.14 -14.71 3.19
CA PRO A 102 -5.72 -14.46 3.41
C PRO A 102 -4.99 -15.71 3.90
N LYS A 103 -3.80 -15.97 3.35
CA LYS A 103 -2.84 -17.03 3.78
C LYS A 103 -3.13 -18.47 3.30
N LYS A 104 -4.14 -18.72 2.46
CA LYS A 104 -4.41 -20.08 1.92
C LYS A 104 -3.64 -20.44 0.66
N ASP A 105 -3.30 -19.49 -0.21
CA ASP A 105 -2.50 -19.74 -1.43
C ASP A 105 -1.33 -18.76 -1.55
N PRO A 106 -0.07 -19.20 -1.36
CA PRO A 106 1.09 -18.32 -1.38
C PRO A 106 1.28 -17.52 -2.67
N GLN A 107 0.90 -18.05 -3.83
CA GLN A 107 1.11 -17.37 -5.11
C GLN A 107 0.08 -16.26 -5.33
N ILE A 108 -1.17 -16.52 -4.95
CA ILE A 108 -2.24 -15.53 -5.01
C ILE A 108 -1.98 -14.43 -3.97
N ASN A 109 -1.63 -14.80 -2.74
CA ASN A 109 -1.28 -13.82 -1.70
C ASN A 109 -0.14 -12.91 -2.17
N LYS A 110 0.92 -13.48 -2.76
CA LYS A 110 2.03 -12.69 -3.29
C LYS A 110 1.58 -11.68 -4.33
N LYS A 111 0.72 -12.06 -5.28
CA LYS A 111 0.18 -11.11 -6.27
C LYS A 111 -0.66 -10.02 -5.60
N MET A 112 -1.52 -10.39 -4.66
CA MET A 112 -2.34 -9.42 -3.92
C MET A 112 -1.49 -8.45 -3.11
N ASP A 113 -0.41 -8.94 -2.49
CA ASP A 113 0.56 -8.11 -1.77
C ASP A 113 1.28 -7.14 -2.73
N GLU A 114 1.66 -7.60 -3.93
CA GLU A 114 2.27 -6.74 -4.97
C GLU A 114 1.32 -5.62 -5.44
N LEU A 115 0.02 -5.92 -5.64
CA LEU A 115 -0.99 -4.90 -5.93
C LEU A 115 -1.13 -3.93 -4.76
N HIS A 116 -1.28 -4.44 -3.54
CA HIS A 116 -1.45 -3.62 -2.35
C HIS A 116 -0.27 -2.64 -2.20
N VAL A 117 0.97 -3.13 -2.32
CA VAL A 117 2.17 -2.27 -2.26
C VAL A 117 2.13 -1.18 -3.32
N THR A 118 1.73 -1.53 -4.55
CA THR A 118 1.66 -0.58 -5.67
C THR A 118 0.58 0.48 -5.45
N LEU A 119 -0.62 0.08 -5.01
CA LEU A 119 -1.73 1.00 -4.72
C LEU A 119 -1.44 1.89 -3.53
N THR A 120 -0.93 1.35 -2.43
CA THR A 120 -0.52 2.14 -1.26
C THR A 120 0.50 3.21 -1.66
N GLN A 121 1.49 2.88 -2.48
CA GLN A 121 2.47 3.86 -2.97
C GLN A 121 1.79 4.94 -3.83
N LYS A 122 0.87 4.54 -4.73
CA LYS A 122 0.12 5.49 -5.54
C LYS A 122 -0.76 6.41 -4.71
N HIS A 123 -1.43 5.88 -3.68
CA HIS A 123 -2.23 6.68 -2.74
C HIS A 123 -1.36 7.70 -2.03
N LYS A 124 -0.16 7.34 -1.55
CA LYS A 124 0.78 8.29 -0.95
C LYS A 124 1.14 9.44 -1.88
N GLU A 125 1.43 9.14 -3.15
CA GLU A 125 1.72 10.15 -4.17
C GLU A 125 0.54 11.11 -4.35
N ILE A 126 -0.68 10.59 -4.45
CA ILE A 126 -1.89 11.39 -4.64
C ILE A 126 -2.21 12.24 -3.41
N PHE A 127 -2.08 11.68 -2.20
CA PHE A 127 -2.21 12.43 -0.96
C PHE A 127 -1.21 13.58 -0.89
N TYR A 128 0.06 13.32 -1.18
CA TYR A 128 1.09 14.35 -1.18
C TYR A 128 0.82 15.41 -2.26
N LEU A 129 0.38 15.00 -3.45
CA LEU A 129 -0.01 15.92 -4.53
C LEU A 129 -1.17 16.83 -4.12
N CYS A 130 -2.18 16.29 -3.45
CA CYS A 130 -3.38 17.03 -3.04
C CYS A 130 -3.14 17.98 -1.86
N TYR A 131 -2.37 17.55 -0.85
CA TYR A 131 -2.27 18.26 0.43
C TYR A 131 -0.88 18.86 0.72
N GLY A 132 0.16 18.47 0.00
CA GLY A 132 1.51 19.01 0.11
C GLY A 132 2.25 18.63 1.40
N GLU A 133 3.27 19.41 1.76
CA GLU A 133 4.21 19.09 2.85
C GLU A 133 3.53 18.86 4.22
N LYS A 134 2.39 19.50 4.50
CA LYS A 134 1.70 19.37 5.80
C LYS A 134 1.29 17.94 6.13
N ILE A 135 1.01 17.10 5.12
CA ILE A 135 0.53 15.73 5.32
C ILE A 135 1.67 14.72 5.37
N LYS A 136 2.90 15.13 5.02
CA LYS A 136 4.05 14.24 4.85
C LYS A 136 4.30 13.32 6.06
N PRO A 137 4.24 13.79 7.32
CA PRO A 137 4.42 12.92 8.49
C PRO A 137 3.30 11.88 8.65
N PHE A 138 2.11 12.16 8.10
CA PHE A 138 0.88 11.40 8.26
C PHE A 138 0.52 10.56 7.03
N LEU A 139 1.37 10.51 5.99
CA LEU A 139 1.03 9.85 4.73
C LEU A 139 0.54 8.41 4.92
N THR A 140 1.21 7.64 5.78
CA THR A 140 0.83 6.25 6.04
C THR A 140 -0.49 6.16 6.79
N ASP A 141 -0.71 6.99 7.82
CA ASP A 141 -1.99 7.07 8.52
C ASP A 141 -3.14 7.37 7.56
N MET A 142 -2.94 8.36 6.70
CA MET A 142 -3.96 8.83 5.78
C MET A 142 -4.32 7.80 4.71
N VAL A 143 -3.32 7.07 4.20
CA VAL A 143 -3.56 5.96 3.28
C VAL A 143 -4.30 4.82 3.97
N VAL A 144 -3.90 4.43 5.19
CA VAL A 144 -4.61 3.38 5.94
C VAL A 144 -6.06 3.76 6.22
N ILE A 145 -6.33 5.02 6.56
CA ILE A 145 -7.69 5.52 6.75
C ILE A 145 -8.49 5.44 5.45
N LEU A 146 -7.92 5.90 4.33
CA LEU A 146 -8.58 5.84 3.03
C LEU A 146 -8.88 4.40 2.61
N GLU A 147 -7.86 3.53 2.62
CA GLU A 147 -8.00 2.11 2.27
C GLU A 147 -9.03 1.42 3.17
N GLY A 148 -9.05 1.75 4.46
CA GLY A 148 -10.05 1.26 5.42
C GLY A 148 -11.47 1.68 5.06
N MET A 149 -11.69 2.97 4.75
CA MET A 149 -12.98 3.49 4.31
C MET A 149 -13.43 2.78 3.02
N LEU A 150 -12.57 2.74 2.00
CA LEU A 150 -12.85 2.12 0.71
C LEU A 150 -13.24 0.65 0.87
N LYS A 151 -12.41 -0.11 1.59
CA LYS A 151 -12.63 -1.54 1.84
C LYS A 151 -13.94 -1.79 2.56
N GLU A 152 -14.26 -1.01 3.59
CA GLU A 152 -15.49 -1.22 4.37
C GLU A 152 -16.75 -0.90 3.55
N TYR A 153 -16.72 0.15 2.73
CA TYR A 153 -17.83 0.43 1.81
C TYR A 153 -17.99 -0.66 0.74
N LEU A 154 -16.89 -1.15 0.15
CA LEU A 154 -16.93 -2.27 -0.80
C LEU A 154 -17.49 -3.54 -0.14
N LEU A 155 -17.06 -3.85 1.09
CA LEU A 155 -17.57 -4.98 1.86
C LEU A 155 -19.06 -4.83 2.19
N TYR A 156 -19.50 -3.62 2.55
CA TYR A 156 -20.91 -3.35 2.79
C TYR A 156 -21.75 -3.55 1.52
N MET A 157 -21.32 -3.01 0.37
CA MET A 157 -22.00 -3.21 -0.93
C MET A 157 -22.13 -4.70 -1.24
N PHE A 158 -21.05 -5.45 -1.01
CA PHE A 158 -20.99 -6.88 -1.23
C PHE A 158 -21.99 -7.65 -0.35
N ILE A 159 -21.98 -7.40 0.95
CA ILE A 159 -22.87 -8.07 1.92
C ILE A 159 -24.34 -7.74 1.64
N GLN A 160 -24.64 -6.47 1.37
CA GLN A 160 -26.00 -6.00 1.15
C GLN A 160 -26.50 -6.23 -0.27
N GLN A 161 -25.64 -6.67 -1.19
CA GLN A 161 -25.93 -6.80 -2.63
C GLN A 161 -26.51 -5.49 -3.22
N THR A 162 -25.94 -4.36 -2.81
CA THR A 162 -26.37 -3.02 -3.24
C THR A 162 -25.31 -2.35 -4.11
N GLN A 163 -25.75 -1.39 -4.93
CA GLN A 163 -24.86 -0.51 -5.68
C GLN A 163 -24.94 0.90 -5.11
N PHE A 164 -23.79 1.54 -5.00
CA PHE A 164 -23.69 2.95 -4.62
C PHE A 164 -23.49 3.84 -5.84
N ASP A 165 -23.90 5.09 -5.71
CA ASP A 165 -23.43 6.16 -6.57
C ASP A 165 -21.96 6.44 -6.21
N VAL A 166 -21.05 6.02 -7.09
CA VAL A 166 -19.60 6.14 -6.90
C VAL A 166 -19.17 7.60 -6.78
N GLN A 167 -19.82 8.52 -7.50
CA GLN A 167 -19.52 9.95 -7.42
C GLN A 167 -19.92 10.52 -6.06
N GLN A 168 -21.11 10.14 -5.56
CA GLN A 168 -21.57 10.61 -4.26
C GLN A 168 -20.67 10.08 -3.14
N LEU A 169 -20.32 8.79 -3.19
CA LEU A 169 -19.48 8.15 -2.19
C LEU A 169 -18.04 8.68 -2.22
N SER A 170 -17.46 8.92 -3.40
CA SER A 170 -16.10 9.47 -3.49
C SER A 170 -16.01 10.88 -2.89
N ASN A 171 -17.02 11.72 -3.15
CA ASN A 171 -17.14 13.05 -2.54
C ASN A 171 -17.31 12.96 -1.03
N TRP A 172 -18.12 12.02 -0.54
CA TRP A 172 -18.33 11.76 0.88
C TRP A 172 -17.03 11.37 1.60
N ILE A 173 -16.29 10.39 1.05
CA ILE A 173 -15.00 9.95 1.59
C ILE A 173 -14.00 11.12 1.59
N CYS A 174 -13.88 11.84 0.47
CA CYS A 174 -12.98 12.99 0.37
C CYS A 174 -13.29 14.07 1.42
N HIS A 175 -14.56 14.38 1.66
CA HIS A 175 -14.96 15.34 2.69
C HIS A 175 -14.53 14.93 4.10
N HIS A 176 -14.60 13.64 4.43
CA HIS A 176 -14.11 13.12 5.71
C HIS A 176 -12.59 13.17 5.80
N ILE A 177 -11.89 12.84 4.72
CA ILE A 177 -10.44 12.97 4.65
C ILE A 177 -10.01 14.43 4.83
N ASP A 178 -10.66 15.39 4.15
CA ASP A 178 -10.39 16.82 4.32
C ASP A 178 -10.58 17.28 5.76
N SER A 179 -11.64 16.77 6.42
CA SER A 179 -11.92 17.06 7.82
C SER A 179 -10.81 16.56 8.75
N ILE A 180 -10.25 15.37 8.49
CA ILE A 180 -9.10 14.84 9.24
C ILE A 180 -7.87 15.71 8.98
N VAL A 181 -7.56 15.96 7.70
CA VAL A 181 -6.37 16.72 7.28
C VAL A 181 -6.34 18.13 7.89
N ASN A 182 -7.49 18.79 8.01
CA ASN A 182 -7.60 20.13 8.61
C ASN A 182 -7.31 20.15 10.12
N ASN A 183 -7.42 19.01 10.80
CA ASN A 183 -7.21 18.87 12.24
C ASN A 183 -5.87 18.21 12.62
N LEU A 184 -4.98 17.94 11.66
CA LEU A 184 -3.69 17.29 11.93
C LEU A 184 -2.71 18.12 12.76
N HIS A 185 -2.92 19.43 12.87
CA HIS A 185 -1.99 20.34 13.56
C HIS A 185 -1.86 20.07 15.07
N ASP A 186 -2.87 19.43 15.68
CA ASP A 186 -2.90 19.07 17.10
C ASP A 186 -2.60 17.57 17.33
N MET A 187 -2.10 16.86 16.32
CA MET A 187 -1.90 15.41 16.36
C MET A 187 -0.45 15.03 16.10
N ASP A 188 -0.05 13.87 16.64
CA ASP A 188 1.15 13.16 16.23
C ASP A 188 0.79 12.02 15.26
N PRO A 189 1.63 11.71 14.26
CA PRO A 189 1.39 10.59 13.36
C PRO A 189 1.43 9.27 14.14
N PHE A 190 0.41 8.42 13.94
CA PHE A 190 0.30 7.15 14.66
C PHE A 190 1.14 6.07 13.97
N LEU A 191 1.02 5.96 12.65
CA LEU A 191 1.84 5.10 11.82
C LEU A 191 3.05 5.86 11.33
N HIS A 192 4.17 5.59 11.96
CA HIS A 192 5.45 6.02 11.45
C HIS A 192 5.77 5.24 10.17
N GLU A 193 6.14 5.94 9.09
CA GLU A 193 6.69 5.27 7.91
C GLU A 193 7.90 4.43 8.33
N THR A 194 7.74 3.11 8.38
CA THR A 194 8.86 2.18 8.33
C THR A 194 9.36 2.17 6.90
N GLN A 195 10.02 3.25 6.46
CA GLN A 195 10.73 3.27 5.18
C GLN A 195 11.93 2.35 5.22
N ASN A 196 11.80 1.01 5.41
CA ASN A 196 12.96 0.11 5.55
C ASN A 196 14.11 0.81 6.31
N GLU A 197 13.80 1.52 7.41
CA GLU A 197 14.74 2.46 8.00
C GLU A 197 15.85 1.60 8.58
N THR A 198 16.94 1.47 7.84
CA THR A 198 18.13 0.80 8.35
C THR A 198 18.95 1.83 9.10
N PHE A 199 19.74 1.36 10.06
CA PHE A 199 20.73 2.19 10.71
C PHE A 199 21.61 2.91 9.68
N GLU A 200 21.95 2.24 8.58
CA GLU A 200 22.76 2.81 7.49
C GLU A 200 22.11 4.04 6.83
N ILE A 201 20.81 3.97 6.50
CA ILE A 201 20.09 5.09 5.87
C ILE A 201 19.97 6.26 6.84
N VAL A 202 19.52 6.01 8.06
CA VAL A 202 19.29 7.07 9.06
C VAL A 202 20.60 7.74 9.48
N LEU A 203 21.68 6.97 9.65
CA LEU A 203 23.01 7.53 9.96
C LEU A 203 23.55 8.37 8.79
N LYS A 204 23.32 7.95 7.54
CA LYS A 204 23.72 8.71 6.35
C LYS A 204 23.00 10.06 6.28
N ASP A 205 21.68 10.07 6.47
CA ASP A 205 20.87 11.29 6.47
C ASP A 205 21.29 12.25 7.60
N LEU A 206 21.42 11.73 8.82
CA LEU A 206 21.84 12.51 9.98
C LEU A 206 23.23 13.13 9.77
N LYS A 207 24.20 12.37 9.25
CA LYS A 207 25.53 12.88 8.90
C LYS A 207 25.45 13.94 7.81
N ALA A 208 24.58 13.78 6.81
CA ALA A 208 24.39 14.77 5.76
C ALA A 208 23.79 16.07 6.32
N ALA A 209 22.76 15.98 7.17
CA ALA A 209 22.12 17.10 7.84
C ALA A 209 23.13 17.90 8.69
N ILE A 210 23.96 17.20 9.48
CA ILE A 210 25.01 17.83 10.30
C ILE A 210 26.08 18.52 9.44
N LYS A 211 26.41 17.97 8.26
CA LYS A 211 27.44 18.52 7.37
C LYS A 211 26.95 19.71 6.54
N GLN A 212 25.69 19.69 6.11
CA GLN A 212 25.11 20.72 5.23
C GLN A 212 24.61 21.93 6.02
N LYS A 213 24.10 21.74 7.23
CA LYS A 213 23.60 22.84 8.08
C LYS A 213 24.77 23.49 8.84
N LYS A 214 24.78 24.82 8.94
CA LYS A 214 25.76 25.57 9.75
C LYS A 214 25.44 25.40 11.25
N LEU A 215 25.72 24.20 11.78
CA LEU A 215 25.44 23.87 13.18
C LEU A 215 26.60 24.27 14.11
N PRO A 216 26.30 24.77 15.32
CA PRO A 216 27.31 24.91 16.36
C PRO A 216 27.87 23.52 16.72
N ASN A 217 29.16 23.44 17.05
CA ASN A 217 29.80 22.20 17.51
C ASN A 217 29.70 20.99 16.55
N ARG A 218 29.63 21.24 15.24
CA ARG A 218 29.51 20.22 14.18
C ARG A 218 30.42 19.00 14.38
N ASP A 219 31.70 19.22 14.67
CA ASP A 219 32.67 18.13 14.81
C ASP A 219 32.35 17.24 16.02
N LYS A 220 31.88 17.84 17.11
CA LYS A 220 31.44 17.13 18.31
C LYS A 220 30.16 16.34 18.05
N LEU A 221 29.21 16.89 17.28
CA LEU A 221 28.00 16.16 16.87
C LEU A 221 28.35 14.94 16.01
N LEU A 222 29.26 15.07 15.05
CA LEU A 222 29.73 13.94 14.23
C LEU A 222 30.46 12.88 15.06
N GLU A 223 31.23 13.27 16.07
CA GLU A 223 31.88 12.34 17.00
C GLU A 223 30.84 11.54 17.81
N VAL A 224 29.79 12.19 18.29
CA VAL A 224 28.70 11.53 19.03
C VAL A 224 27.93 10.56 18.11
N VAL A 225 27.64 10.94 16.86
CA VAL A 225 27.02 10.02 15.88
C VAL A 225 27.92 8.80 15.62
N LYS A 226 29.23 9.00 15.54
CA LYS A 226 30.19 7.89 15.36
C LYS A 226 30.19 6.92 16.55
N LYS A 227 30.00 7.41 17.78
CA LYS A 227 29.86 6.54 18.95
C LYS A 227 28.61 5.67 18.85
N ILE A 228 27.47 6.24 18.43
CA ILE A 228 26.24 5.47 18.22
C ILE A 228 26.44 4.40 17.14
N GLU A 229 27.09 4.75 16.03
CA GLU A 229 27.42 3.81 14.95
C GLU A 229 28.28 2.63 15.43
N GLN A 230 29.27 2.88 16.31
CA GLN A 230 30.07 1.81 16.91
C GLN A 230 29.24 0.87 17.81
N GLU A 231 28.30 1.41 18.57
CA GLU A 231 27.40 0.61 19.41
C GLU A 231 26.47 -0.28 18.55
N ILE A 232 26.00 0.26 17.42
CA ILE A 232 25.20 -0.49 16.43
C ILE A 232 26.03 -1.63 15.81
N ASP A 233 27.26 -1.35 15.36
CA ASP A 233 28.17 -2.36 14.79
C ASP A 233 28.50 -3.48 15.81
N ASN A 234 28.58 -3.13 17.09
CA ASN A 234 28.76 -4.07 18.20
C ASN A 234 27.47 -4.82 18.59
N HIS A 235 26.41 -4.72 17.78
CA HIS A 235 25.11 -5.36 18.03
C HIS A 235 24.49 -4.96 19.38
N SER A 236 24.81 -3.76 19.87
CA SER A 236 24.30 -3.19 21.12
C SER A 236 23.66 -1.82 20.87
N PRO A 237 22.69 -1.71 19.94
CA PRO A 237 22.19 -0.42 19.47
C PRO A 237 21.44 0.37 20.56
N TYR A 238 21.06 -0.27 21.67
CA TYR A 238 20.39 0.34 22.83
C TYR A 238 21.25 0.26 24.11
N SER A 239 22.56 0.51 23.99
CA SER A 239 23.44 0.62 25.16
C SER A 239 23.27 1.96 25.88
N ILE A 240 23.70 2.04 27.14
CA ILE A 240 23.72 3.30 27.92
C ILE A 240 24.50 4.39 27.17
N THR A 241 25.58 4.01 26.49
CA THR A 241 26.38 4.93 25.66
C THR A 241 25.57 5.48 24.49
N ALA A 242 24.79 4.64 23.80
CA ALA A 242 23.92 5.04 22.71
C ALA A 242 22.79 5.95 23.21
N GLU A 243 22.14 5.62 24.33
CA GLU A 243 21.07 6.42 24.93
C GLU A 243 21.54 7.83 25.33
N VAL A 244 22.67 7.93 26.03
CA VAL A 244 23.25 9.23 26.42
C VAL A 244 23.65 10.04 25.19
N SER A 245 24.19 9.38 24.16
CA SER A 245 24.57 10.02 22.90
C SER A 245 23.35 10.54 22.13
N LEU A 246 22.26 9.77 22.08
CA LEU A 246 20.99 10.19 21.49
C LEU A 246 20.38 11.38 22.25
N HIS A 247 20.40 11.35 23.59
CA HIS A 247 19.90 12.45 24.41
C HIS A 247 20.67 13.75 24.15
N TYR A 248 22.00 13.67 24.01
CA TYR A 248 22.81 14.83 23.64
C TYR A 248 22.44 15.39 22.26
N LEU A 249 22.25 14.53 21.25
CA LEU A 249 21.89 14.96 19.89
C LEU A 249 20.47 15.57 19.82
N LYS A 250 19.54 15.13 20.67
CA LYS A 250 18.18 15.70 20.73
C LYS A 250 18.14 17.19 21.09
N GLY A 251 19.18 17.69 21.76
CA GLY A 251 19.31 19.10 22.11
C GLY A 251 19.46 20.05 20.91
N GLU A 252 19.72 19.52 19.70
CA GLU A 252 19.84 20.29 18.48
C GLU A 252 18.56 20.19 17.63
N GLU A 253 17.70 21.22 17.70
CA GLU A 253 16.38 21.25 17.03
C GLU A 253 16.45 20.95 15.53
N THR A 254 17.52 21.41 14.87
CA THR A 254 17.70 21.30 13.42
C THR A 254 17.94 19.88 12.90
N ILE A 255 18.33 18.94 13.76
CA ILE A 255 18.53 17.51 13.43
C ILE A 255 17.59 16.61 14.24
N HIS A 256 16.66 17.21 15.00
CA HIS A 256 15.81 16.51 15.95
C HIS A 256 15.02 15.37 15.32
N THR A 257 14.46 15.59 14.12
CA THR A 257 13.73 14.58 13.37
C THR A 257 14.61 13.36 13.04
N ASP A 258 15.85 13.56 12.59
CA ASP A 258 16.78 12.47 12.27
C ASP A 258 17.24 11.71 13.51
N VAL A 259 17.38 12.41 14.64
CA VAL A 259 17.75 11.79 15.93
C VAL A 259 16.61 10.92 16.47
N LEU A 260 15.36 11.37 16.35
CA LEU A 260 14.19 10.56 16.74
C LEU A 260 14.04 9.31 15.86
N ARG A 261 14.33 9.42 14.56
CA ARG A 261 14.38 8.26 13.65
C ARG A 261 15.40 7.23 14.15
N LEU A 262 16.62 7.67 14.50
CA LEU A 262 17.70 6.80 14.98
C LEU A 262 17.37 6.15 16.32
N GLU A 263 16.81 6.90 17.27
CA GLU A 263 16.42 6.37 18.58
C GLU A 263 15.36 5.26 18.49
N ARG A 264 14.40 5.38 17.56
CA ARG A 264 13.40 4.33 17.35
C ARG A 264 14.03 3.03 16.88
N LEU A 265 14.98 3.09 15.94
CA LEU A 265 15.69 1.89 15.47
C LEU A 265 16.51 1.26 16.59
N CYS A 266 17.17 2.08 17.41
CA CYS A 266 17.89 1.61 18.59
C CYS A 266 16.97 0.82 19.54
N LYS A 267 15.76 1.33 19.82
CA LYS A 267 14.76 0.65 20.66
C LYS A 267 14.20 -0.63 20.05
N GLN A 268 14.08 -0.71 18.73
CA GLN A 268 13.57 -1.89 18.03
C GLN A 268 14.61 -3.03 17.95
N GLY A 269 15.90 -2.71 17.85
CA GLY A 269 16.99 -3.69 17.79
C GLY A 269 17.55 -4.15 19.14
N GLY A 270 17.02 -3.64 20.25
CA GLY A 270 17.49 -3.93 21.61
C GLY A 270 16.67 -4.95 22.41
N ASN A 271 15.67 -5.59 21.79
CA ASN A 271 14.82 -6.63 22.40
C ASN A 271 15.21 -8.04 21.93
#